data_AF-A6KSM7-F1
#
_entry.id   AF-A6KSM7-F1
#
_cell.length_a   1.000
_cell.length_b   1.000
_cell.length_c   1.000
_cell.angle_alpha   90.00
_cell.angle_beta   90.00
_cell.angle_gamma   90.00
#
_symmetry.space_group_name_H-M   'P 1'
#
loop_
_entity.id
_entity.type
_entity.pdbx_description
1 polymer ?
#
loop_
_entity_poly.entity_id
_entity_poly.type
_entity_poly.pdbx_seq_one_letter_code
_entity_poly.pdbx_strand_id
1 'polypeptide(L)'
;MRTMGYMPTEMELTELGQQIRMNLGGRVDFEDFVELMTPKLLAETAGMIGVQEMRDAFKEFDANGDGEITLAELQQAMQRLLGEKLTPREIAEVVQEADINGDGTVDFEEFVKMMSR
;
A
#
# COMPACT_ATOMS: atom_id res chain seq x y z
N MET A 1 18.34 -4.75 -10.03
CA MET A 1 17.50 -5.04 -8.84
C MET A 1 17.35 -3.78 -8.00
N ARG A 2 18.37 -3.35 -7.23
CA ARG A 2 18.26 -2.09 -6.44
C ARG A 2 17.99 -0.82 -7.25
N THR A 3 18.56 -0.71 -8.44
CA THR A 3 18.36 0.44 -9.35
C THR A 3 16.94 0.54 -9.92
N MET A 4 16.13 -0.51 -9.82
CA MET A 4 14.72 -0.53 -10.26
C MET A 4 13.74 -0.38 -9.08
N GLY A 5 14.22 0.03 -7.90
CA GLY A 5 13.39 0.16 -6.69
C GLY A 5 13.14 -1.15 -5.93
N TYR A 6 13.82 -2.24 -6.32
CA TYR A 6 13.63 -3.57 -5.76
C TYR A 6 14.78 -3.96 -4.82
N MET A 7 14.49 -4.21 -3.55
CA MET A 7 15.45 -4.67 -2.53
C MET A 7 15.16 -6.12 -2.10
N PRO A 8 15.67 -7.12 -2.84
CA PRO A 8 15.45 -8.51 -2.49
C PRO A 8 16.20 -8.91 -1.22
N THR A 9 15.65 -9.89 -0.52
CA THR A 9 16.32 -10.55 0.61
C THR A 9 17.42 -11.53 0.14
N GLU A 10 18.31 -11.96 1.04
CA GLU A 10 19.34 -12.96 0.71
C GLU A 10 18.75 -14.30 0.25
N MET A 11 17.61 -14.71 0.80
CA MET A 11 16.92 -15.93 0.37
C MET A 11 16.45 -15.81 -1.08
N GLU A 12 15.87 -14.67 -1.44
CA GLU A 12 15.38 -14.45 -2.80
C GLU A 12 16.49 -14.32 -3.82
N LEU A 13 17.61 -13.69 -3.46
CA LEU A 13 18.80 -13.66 -4.30
C LEU A 13 19.34 -15.07 -4.55
N THR A 14 19.27 -15.93 -3.53
CA THR A 14 19.71 -17.33 -3.62
C THR A 14 18.79 -18.14 -4.52
N GLU A 15 17.47 -18.01 -4.35
CA GLU A 15 16.47 -18.68 -5.19
C GLU A 15 16.56 -18.22 -6.65
N LEU A 16 16.67 -16.91 -6.89
CA LEU A 16 16.78 -16.37 -8.24
C LEU A 16 18.05 -16.85 -8.92
N GLY A 17 19.18 -16.90 -8.18
CA GLY A 17 20.44 -17.45 -8.68
C GLY A 17 20.35 -18.95 -9.01
N GLN A 18 19.61 -19.73 -8.22
CA GLN A 18 19.36 -21.14 -8.53
C GLN A 18 18.46 -21.30 -9.75
N GLN A 19 17.41 -20.49 -9.87
CA GLN A 19 16.44 -20.54 -10.95
C GLN A 19 17.08 -20.17 -12.30
N ILE A 20 17.94 -19.14 -12.32
CA ILE A 20 18.75 -18.75 -13.48
C ILE A 20 19.72 -19.88 -13.88
N ARG A 21 20.35 -20.52 -12.90
CA ARG A 21 21.34 -21.58 -13.15
C ARG A 21 20.69 -22.86 -13.67
N MET A 22 19.52 -23.23 -13.16
CA MET A 22 18.80 -24.45 -13.53
C MET A 22 18.01 -24.29 -14.85
N ASN A 23 17.38 -23.15 -15.11
CA ASN A 23 16.53 -22.96 -16.29
C ASN A 23 17.24 -22.32 -17.49
N LEU A 24 18.20 -21.42 -17.25
CA LEU A 24 18.81 -20.59 -18.32
C LEU A 24 20.30 -20.91 -18.56
N GLY A 25 20.81 -21.98 -17.94
CA GLY A 25 22.21 -22.41 -18.13
C GLY A 25 23.24 -21.36 -17.68
N GLY A 26 22.85 -20.41 -16.83
CA GLY A 26 23.73 -19.36 -16.30
C GLY A 26 23.96 -18.16 -17.24
N ARG A 27 23.24 -18.05 -18.35
CA ARG A 27 23.19 -16.82 -19.18
C ARG A 27 21.76 -16.29 -19.13
N VAL A 28 21.60 -14.99 -18.92
CA VAL A 28 20.29 -14.34 -18.82
C VAL A 28 20.29 -13.19 -19.81
N ASP A 29 19.38 -13.25 -20.77
CA ASP A 29 19.18 -12.18 -21.72
C ASP A 29 18.26 -11.11 -21.10
N PHE A 30 18.09 -9.97 -21.78
CA PHE A 30 17.21 -8.92 -21.26
C PHE A 30 15.74 -9.39 -21.18
N GLU A 31 15.27 -10.20 -22.13
CA GLU A 31 13.90 -10.77 -22.11
C GLU A 31 13.71 -11.73 -20.94
N ASP A 32 14.65 -12.65 -20.70
CA ASP A 32 14.61 -13.56 -19.54
C ASP A 32 14.64 -12.79 -18.22
N PHE A 33 15.42 -11.71 -18.15
CA PHE A 33 15.50 -10.85 -16.97
C PHE A 33 14.15 -10.19 -16.69
N VAL A 34 13.45 -9.71 -17.73
CA VAL A 34 12.12 -9.12 -17.59
C VAL A 34 11.12 -10.20 -17.14
N GLU A 35 11.11 -11.39 -17.72
CA GLU A 35 10.19 -12.47 -17.30
C GLU A 35 10.43 -12.93 -15.86
N LEU A 36 11.69 -12.98 -15.41
CA LEU A 36 12.03 -13.37 -14.03
C LEU A 36 11.69 -12.28 -13.02
N MET A 37 11.88 -11.02 -13.38
CA MET A 37 11.68 -9.89 -12.48
C MET A 37 10.25 -9.37 -12.48
N THR A 38 9.50 -9.47 -13.59
CA THR A 38 8.13 -8.94 -13.69
C THR A 38 7.17 -9.48 -12.63
N PRO A 39 7.04 -10.80 -12.39
CA PRO A 39 6.12 -11.30 -11.37
C PRO A 39 6.59 -11.00 -9.95
N LYS A 40 7.91 -10.95 -9.71
CA LYS A 40 8.50 -10.58 -8.42
C LYS A 40 8.36 -9.10 -8.10
N LEU A 41 8.59 -8.24 -9.10
CA LEU A 41 8.28 -6.83 -9.04
C LEU A 41 6.78 -6.68 -8.78
N LEU A 42 5.89 -7.23 -9.61
CA LEU A 42 4.45 -7.09 -9.37
C LEU A 42 4.00 -7.62 -7.99
N ALA A 43 4.58 -8.71 -7.49
CA ALA A 43 4.23 -9.28 -6.18
C ALA A 43 4.77 -8.48 -4.99
N GLU A 44 6.04 -8.07 -5.00
CA GLU A 44 6.62 -7.25 -3.92
C GLU A 44 6.22 -5.79 -4.01
N THR A 45 6.05 -5.28 -5.22
CA THR A 45 5.66 -3.90 -5.49
C THR A 45 4.15 -3.76 -5.27
N ALA A 46 3.29 -4.79 -5.43
CA ALA A 46 1.93 -4.75 -4.87
C ALA A 46 1.94 -4.62 -3.33
N GLY A 47 2.86 -5.28 -2.63
CA GLY A 47 2.99 -5.18 -1.16
C GLY A 47 3.65 -3.88 -0.68
N MET A 48 4.69 -3.39 -1.36
CA MET A 48 5.44 -2.19 -0.98
C MET A 48 4.85 -0.89 -1.56
N ILE A 49 4.28 -0.91 -2.76
CA ILE A 49 3.54 0.23 -3.31
C ILE A 49 2.25 0.39 -2.52
N GLY A 50 1.55 -0.70 -2.18
CA GLY A 50 0.33 -0.64 -1.38
C GLY A 50 0.51 0.11 -0.07
N VAL A 51 1.59 -0.17 0.68
CA VAL A 51 1.85 0.51 1.96
C VAL A 51 2.28 1.97 1.78
N GLN A 52 3.07 2.29 0.74
CA GLN A 52 3.45 3.67 0.45
C GLN A 52 2.26 4.51 -0.03
N GLU A 53 1.46 4.00 -0.97
CA GLU A 53 0.23 4.65 -1.43
C GLU A 53 -0.81 4.76 -0.32
N MET A 54 -0.95 3.75 0.56
CA MET A 54 -1.80 3.85 1.74
C MET A 54 -1.30 4.91 2.71
N ARG A 55 0.02 5.09 2.86
CA ARG A 55 0.59 6.16 3.69
C ARG A 55 0.39 7.54 3.08
N ASP A 56 0.57 7.68 1.78
CA ASP A 56 0.34 8.95 1.10
C ASP A 56 -1.16 9.31 1.09
N ALA A 57 -2.04 8.34 0.88
CA ALA A 57 -3.47 8.51 1.05
C ALA A 57 -3.82 8.89 2.49
N PHE A 58 -3.30 8.16 3.49
CA PHE A 58 -3.54 8.46 4.91
C PHE A 58 -3.15 9.88 5.27
N LYS A 59 -2.01 10.38 4.78
CA LYS A 59 -1.58 11.78 4.97
C LYS A 59 -2.47 12.80 4.27
N GLU A 60 -3.18 12.40 3.23
CA GLU A 60 -4.14 13.27 2.54
C GLU A 60 -5.45 13.38 3.33
N PHE A 61 -5.77 12.36 4.13
CA PHE A 61 -6.87 12.37 5.10
C PHE A 61 -6.48 13.08 6.40
N ASP A 62 -5.35 12.72 7.01
CA ASP A 62 -4.79 13.31 8.24
C ASP A 62 -4.16 14.69 7.94
N ALA A 63 -5.01 15.71 8.00
CA ALA A 63 -4.61 17.08 7.66
C ALA A 63 -3.71 17.71 8.73
N ASN A 64 -3.84 17.26 9.98
CA ASN A 64 -3.12 17.82 11.11
C ASN A 64 -1.77 17.08 11.36
N GLY A 65 -1.65 15.84 10.91
CA GLY A 65 -0.44 15.04 10.97
C GLY A 65 -0.20 14.34 12.31
N ASP A 66 -1.23 14.15 13.13
CA ASP A 66 -1.14 13.49 14.44
C ASP A 66 -1.17 11.96 14.34
N GLY A 67 -1.44 11.42 13.15
CA GLY A 67 -1.47 9.98 12.91
C GLY A 67 -2.82 9.34 13.16
N GLU A 68 -3.87 10.14 13.39
CA GLU A 68 -5.24 9.71 13.65
C GLU A 68 -6.19 10.49 12.72
N ILE A 69 -7.09 9.83 12.00
CA ILE A 69 -8.06 10.53 11.14
C ILE A 69 -9.31 10.81 11.96
N THR A 70 -9.53 12.09 12.27
CA THR A 70 -10.77 12.51 12.95
C THR A 70 -11.94 12.61 11.98
N LEU A 71 -13.17 12.60 12.52
CA LEU A 71 -14.41 12.74 11.73
C LEU A 71 -14.44 14.04 10.90
N ALA A 72 -13.87 15.12 11.45
CA ALA A 72 -13.75 16.41 10.75
C ALA A 72 -12.75 16.35 9.59
N GLU A 73 -11.64 15.63 9.76
CA GLU A 73 -10.62 15.46 8.72
C GLU A 73 -11.10 14.54 7.60
N LEU A 74 -11.75 13.43 7.96
CA LEU A 74 -12.42 12.56 7.00
C LEU A 74 -13.44 13.34 6.18
N GLN A 75 -14.22 14.22 6.81
CA GLN A 75 -15.16 15.09 6.11
C GLN A 75 -14.47 16.00 5.08
N GLN A 76 -13.40 16.68 5.49
CA GLN A 76 -12.68 17.58 4.60
C GLN A 76 -12.01 16.83 3.45
N ALA A 77 -11.42 15.67 3.74
CA ALA A 77 -10.76 14.84 2.75
C ALA A 77 -11.75 14.24 1.75
N MET A 78 -12.88 13.70 2.21
CA MET A 78 -13.95 13.21 1.33
C MET A 78 -14.50 14.30 0.42
N GLN A 79 -14.66 15.52 0.95
CA GLN A 79 -15.08 16.67 0.14
C GLN A 79 -14.04 17.05 -0.91
N ARG A 80 -12.74 16.92 -0.61
CA ARG A 80 -11.65 17.21 -1.57
C ARG A 80 -11.49 16.12 -2.62
N LEU A 81 -11.59 14.85 -2.23
CA LEU A 81 -11.32 13.69 -3.07
C LEU A 81 -12.50 13.35 -4.00
N LEU A 82 -13.71 13.26 -3.45
CA LEU A 82 -14.92 12.91 -4.21
C LEU A 82 -15.65 14.14 -4.75
N GLY A 83 -15.29 15.34 -4.30
CA GLY A 83 -16.00 16.58 -4.64
C GLY A 83 -17.42 16.65 -4.07
N GLU A 84 -17.82 15.67 -3.26
CA GLU A 84 -19.17 15.51 -2.74
C GLU A 84 -19.21 15.83 -1.24
N LYS A 85 -20.21 16.62 -0.84
CA LYS A 85 -20.46 16.91 0.58
C LYS A 85 -21.24 15.76 1.18
N LEU A 86 -20.53 14.78 1.74
CA LEU A 86 -21.15 13.77 2.60
C LEU A 86 -21.76 14.44 3.82
N THR A 87 -22.91 13.92 4.26
CA THR A 87 -23.55 14.42 5.47
C THR A 87 -22.80 13.94 6.72
N PRO A 88 -22.87 14.66 7.86
CA PRO A 88 -22.21 14.24 9.09
C PRO A 88 -22.61 12.82 9.53
N ARG A 89 -23.83 12.40 9.18
CA ARG A 89 -24.36 11.08 9.48
C ARG A 89 -23.66 9.99 8.66
N GLU A 90 -23.48 10.20 7.35
CA GLU A 90 -22.80 9.23 6.50
C GLU A 90 -21.33 9.10 6.87
N ILE A 91 -20.69 10.21 7.23
CA ILE A 91 -19.30 10.20 7.70
C ILE A 91 -19.19 9.46 9.03
N ALA A 92 -20.15 9.66 9.95
CA ALA A 92 -20.19 8.91 11.19
C ALA A 92 -20.39 7.39 10.95
N GLU A 93 -21.18 6.99 9.96
CA GLU A 93 -21.32 5.57 9.58
C GLU A 93 -20.00 5.01 9.04
N VAL A 94 -19.29 5.75 8.19
CA VAL A 94 -17.97 5.36 7.67
C VAL A 94 -16.94 5.23 8.79
N VAL A 95 -16.86 6.22 9.69
CA VAL A 95 -15.96 6.16 10.85
C VAL A 95 -16.32 4.97 11.72
N GLN A 96 -17.60 4.74 12.01
CA GLN A 96 -18.02 3.62 12.84
C GLN A 96 -17.71 2.25 12.22
N GLU A 97 -17.67 2.14 10.89
CA GLU A 97 -17.23 0.90 10.22
C GLU A 97 -15.70 0.73 10.21
N ALA A 98 -14.95 1.83 10.22
CA ALA A 98 -13.48 1.83 10.18
C ALA A 98 -12.85 1.74 11.58
N ASP A 99 -13.47 2.37 12.58
CA ASP A 99 -13.07 2.43 13.99
C ASP A 99 -13.38 1.09 14.67
N ILE A 100 -12.36 0.24 14.76
CA ILE A 100 -12.45 -1.09 15.36
C ILE A 100 -12.27 -0.99 16.87
N ASN A 101 -11.44 -0.05 17.31
CA ASN A 101 -11.04 0.11 18.70
C ASN A 101 -12.08 0.90 19.53
N GLY A 102 -12.96 1.66 18.87
CA GLY A 102 -14.06 2.44 19.43
C GLY A 102 -13.65 3.80 20.02
N ASP A 103 -12.51 4.37 19.62
CA ASP A 103 -12.00 5.64 20.15
C ASP A 103 -12.56 6.88 19.42
N GLY A 104 -13.29 6.68 18.34
CA GLY A 104 -13.92 7.74 17.54
C GLY A 104 -12.99 8.37 16.50
N THR A 105 -11.81 7.80 16.30
CA THR A 105 -10.83 8.16 15.27
C THR A 105 -10.46 6.92 14.46
N VAL A 106 -9.72 7.11 13.36
CA VAL A 106 -9.23 5.98 12.54
C VAL A 106 -7.72 6.04 12.50
N ASP A 107 -7.06 5.06 13.10
CA ASP A 107 -5.61 4.94 13.07
C ASP A 107 -5.11 4.32 11.75
N PHE A 108 -3.79 4.37 11.52
CA PHE A 108 -3.21 3.85 10.28
C PHE A 108 -3.46 2.34 10.08
N GLU A 109 -3.46 1.53 11.14
CA GLU A 109 -3.73 0.09 11.03
C GLU A 109 -5.20 -0.18 10.68
N GLU A 110 -6.12 0.59 11.26
CA GLU A 110 -7.55 0.55 10.95
C GLU A 110 -7.84 0.97 9.51
N PHE A 111 -7.22 2.06 9.05
CA PHE A 111 -7.32 2.52 7.67
C PHE A 111 -6.82 1.47 6.66
N VAL A 112 -5.68 0.82 6.95
CA VAL A 112 -5.14 -0.25 6.11
C VAL A 112 -6.07 -1.46 6.07
N LYS A 113 -6.69 -1.82 7.21
CA LYS A 113 -7.68 -2.89 7.28
C LYS A 113 -8.94 -2.58 6.47
N MET A 114 -9.40 -1.34 6.50
CA MET A 114 -10.54 -0.87 5.70
C MET A 114 -10.25 -1.02 4.20
N MET A 115 -9.05 -0.62 3.76
CA MET A 115 -8.64 -0.67 2.34
C MET A 115 -8.24 -2.06 1.85
N SER A 116 -7.85 -2.97 2.74
CA SER A 116 -7.46 -4.35 2.39
C SER A 116 -8.64 -5.32 2.33
N ARG A 117 -9.87 -4.84 2.48
CA ARG A 117 -11.08 -5.66 2.57
C ARG A 117 -11.77 -5.86 1.23
#